data_AF-A0A7J5YBA2-F1
#
_entry.id   AF-A0A7J5YBA2-F1
#
_cell.length_a   1.000
_cell.length_b   1.000
_cell.length_c   1.000
_cell.angle_alpha   90.00
_cell.angle_beta   90.00
_cell.angle_gamma   90.00
#
_symmetry.space_group_name_H-M   'P 1'
#
loop_
_entity.id
_entity.type
_entity.pdbx_description
1 polymer ?
#
loop_
_entity_poly.entity_id
_entity_poly.type
_entity_poly.pdbx_seq_one_letter_code
_entity_poly.pdbx_strand_id
1 'polypeptide(L)'
;MLGLIGLRSDGLKGEAASECHAGQWTQHARPPQQPWVDHLAPAIVSSPTPAIRQRLSGAMATSCSSPESWSSRLGEETVLARGVSSGKVLVTGGGGYFGFRLGRDLASQGVSVILLDMNRPPCDIPDGATFYQGDIRDYSSLYKMCEGVDCIFHTASYGMSGPEQLRKEQVESVNVGGTNNVINVCRERSIPRLVYTSTINVVFAGKPIEDGDEGSVQCVPPDVHIDNYSRTKTIAEQMVLSADGCSLKGHCVLRPCGIYGPEERRHLHRVMMNVERRLFSFRFGDPRARMNWVHVDNLVLAHKLAAEALTLKRNGVASGQAYFINDGVSLNLFEWLRPLFERLGHSQPTINLPVSLVYSAAILVEYLHLALRPVIEVPLLFTRSEVRSIAVSHTFKIDKARRELGYCPKSYSLADSVEHYLKSRQPRSSSAFLSLSWTPSSPWSSCC
;
A
#
# COMPACT_ATOMS: atom_id res chain seq x y z
N MET A 1 -1.27 18.97 -49.58
CA MET A 1 -0.19 19.03 -50.59
C MET A 1 0.09 20.49 -50.84
N LEU A 2 1.06 21.07 -50.12
CA LEU A 2 1.62 22.41 -50.34
C LEU A 2 2.87 22.50 -49.46
N GLY A 3 4.03 22.48 -50.12
CA GLY A 3 5.35 22.55 -49.50
C GLY A 3 5.73 23.99 -49.16
N LEU A 4 6.46 24.14 -48.07
CA LEU A 4 7.02 25.41 -47.61
C LEU A 4 8.48 25.55 -48.06
N ILE A 5 8.70 26.75 -48.58
CA ILE A 5 9.90 27.39 -49.09
C ILE A 5 10.97 27.51 -48.00
N GLY A 6 12.23 27.29 -48.39
CA GLY A 6 13.40 27.67 -47.58
C GLY A 6 13.96 29.03 -47.99
N LEU A 7 14.80 29.62 -47.13
CA LEU A 7 15.81 30.68 -47.34
C LEU A 7 16.63 30.73 -46.01
N ARG A 8 17.97 30.50 -45.97
CA ARG A 8 19.09 31.48 -46.10
C ARG A 8 18.82 32.79 -45.33
N SER A 9 19.72 33.42 -44.59
CA SER A 9 21.19 33.43 -44.46
C SER A 9 21.52 34.35 -43.27
N ASP A 10 22.75 34.26 -42.74
CA ASP A 10 23.61 35.37 -42.29
C ASP A 10 24.32 35.11 -40.96
N GLY A 11 25.65 35.01 -41.09
CA GLY A 11 26.58 35.05 -39.97
C GLY A 11 27.12 36.46 -39.75
N LEU A 12 27.70 36.68 -38.57
CA LEU A 12 28.65 37.75 -38.30
C LEU A 12 29.75 37.24 -37.36
N LYS A 13 30.97 37.60 -37.75
CA LYS A 13 32.30 37.23 -37.21
C LYS A 13 32.56 37.92 -35.86
N GLY A 14 33.25 37.25 -34.94
CA GLY A 14 34.68 37.48 -34.62
C GLY A 14 34.78 38.23 -33.28
N GLU A 15 35.78 38.13 -32.40
CA GLU A 15 37.07 37.46 -32.36
C GLU A 15 37.65 37.77 -30.95
N ALA A 16 38.24 36.80 -30.23
CA ALA A 16 39.28 37.06 -29.21
C ALA A 16 39.89 35.74 -28.68
N ALA A 17 41.19 35.59 -28.97
CA ALA A 17 42.30 34.93 -28.24
C ALA A 17 42.02 34.37 -26.82
N SER A 18 42.68 33.34 -26.28
CA SER A 18 43.97 32.68 -26.58
C SER A 18 44.09 31.42 -25.69
N GLU A 19 44.82 30.43 -26.21
CA GLU A 19 45.76 29.51 -25.52
C GLU A 19 45.31 28.74 -24.26
N CYS A 20 45.20 27.40 -24.37
CA CYS A 20 46.26 26.46 -23.98
C CYS A 20 45.76 25.00 -23.88
N HIS A 21 46.52 24.11 -24.51
CA HIS A 21 46.75 22.69 -24.19
C HIS A 21 45.61 21.81 -23.66
N ALA A 22 45.17 20.86 -24.49
CA ALA A 22 44.79 19.53 -24.03
C ALA A 22 45.27 18.49 -25.04
N GLY A 23 46.23 17.67 -24.61
CA GLY A 23 46.78 16.55 -25.35
C GLY A 23 45.76 15.43 -25.55
N GLN A 24 45.99 14.70 -26.64
CA GLN A 24 45.34 13.45 -26.99
C GLN A 24 45.39 12.45 -25.84
N TRP A 25 44.24 11.87 -25.47
CA TRP A 25 44.18 10.50 -25.00
C TRP A 25 43.03 9.76 -25.70
N THR A 26 43.45 8.61 -26.20
CA THR A 26 42.84 7.61 -27.06
C THR A 26 41.47 7.07 -26.62
N GLN A 27 40.66 6.79 -27.63
CA GLN A 27 39.46 5.94 -27.59
C GLN A 27 39.79 4.58 -26.95
N HIS A 28 39.09 4.20 -25.89
CA HIS A 28 39.07 2.82 -25.42
C HIS A 28 37.83 2.09 -25.94
N ALA A 29 38.14 0.99 -26.62
CA ALA A 29 37.26 0.05 -27.28
C ALA A 29 36.36 -0.72 -26.29
N ARG A 30 35.21 -1.13 -26.83
CA ARG A 30 34.29 -2.10 -26.23
C ARG A 30 35.00 -3.44 -25.97
N PRO A 31 34.76 -4.11 -24.83
CA PRO A 31 35.23 -5.47 -24.64
C PRO A 31 34.42 -6.47 -25.48
N PRO A 32 35.05 -7.56 -25.96
CA PRO A 32 34.40 -8.55 -26.80
C PRO A 32 33.52 -9.51 -25.98
N GLN A 33 32.39 -9.89 -26.57
CA GLN A 33 31.59 -11.04 -26.17
C GLN A 33 32.38 -12.33 -26.38
N GLN A 34 32.44 -13.20 -25.37
CA GLN A 34 32.86 -14.59 -25.50
C GLN A 34 31.74 -15.55 -25.09
N PRO A 35 31.72 -16.76 -25.67
CA PRO A 35 30.53 -17.60 -25.78
C PRO A 35 30.32 -18.48 -24.56
N TRP A 36 29.06 -18.90 -24.40
CA TRP A 36 28.57 -19.88 -23.44
C TRP A 36 29.39 -21.17 -23.51
N VAL A 37 29.96 -21.58 -22.38
CA VAL A 37 30.53 -22.91 -22.17
C VAL A 37 29.56 -23.68 -21.28
N ASP A 38 28.96 -24.71 -21.85
CA ASP A 38 28.11 -25.68 -21.18
C ASP A 38 28.94 -26.47 -20.15
N HIS A 39 28.69 -26.24 -18.86
CA HIS A 39 29.12 -27.16 -17.82
C HIS A 39 28.05 -28.23 -17.61
N LEU A 40 28.24 -29.37 -18.29
CA LEU A 40 27.58 -30.63 -17.98
C LEU A 40 27.93 -31.08 -16.56
N ALA A 41 26.91 -31.27 -15.74
CA ALA A 41 27.01 -31.85 -14.40
C ALA A 41 27.46 -33.33 -14.47
N PRO A 42 28.32 -33.81 -13.55
CA PRO A 42 28.66 -35.23 -13.50
C PRO A 42 27.47 -36.07 -12.99
N ALA A 43 27.16 -37.11 -13.76
CA ALA A 43 26.17 -38.13 -13.43
C ALA A 43 26.55 -38.88 -12.15
N ILE A 44 25.66 -38.88 -11.16
CA ILE A 44 25.74 -39.80 -10.02
C ILE A 44 24.85 -41.01 -10.32
N VAL A 45 25.52 -42.13 -10.54
CA VAL A 45 24.98 -43.49 -10.62
C VAL A 45 24.34 -43.83 -9.26
N SER A 46 23.06 -44.21 -9.27
CA SER A 46 22.42 -44.86 -8.13
C SER A 46 21.99 -46.27 -8.54
N SER A 47 22.51 -47.27 -7.82
CA SER A 47 22.04 -48.65 -7.83
C SER A 47 21.36 -48.97 -6.48
N PRO A 48 20.43 -49.95 -6.43
CA PRO A 48 19.31 -49.92 -5.50
C PRO A 48 19.40 -50.86 -4.29
N THR A 49 18.31 -50.86 -3.51
CA THR A 49 17.74 -51.83 -2.52
C THR A 49 18.11 -51.69 -1.02
N PRO A 50 17.24 -52.12 -0.06
CA PRO A 50 15.86 -52.63 -0.18
C PRO A 50 14.80 -52.00 0.76
N ALA A 51 13.55 -52.31 0.42
CA ALA A 51 12.32 -51.95 1.11
C ALA A 51 12.15 -52.63 2.48
N ILE A 52 11.55 -51.89 3.42
CA ILE A 52 10.84 -52.47 4.58
C ILE A 52 9.40 -51.96 4.54
N ARG A 53 8.48 -52.89 4.27
CA ARG A 53 7.03 -52.74 4.44
C ARG A 53 6.71 -52.82 5.92
N GLN A 54 5.89 -51.90 6.43
CA GLN A 54 4.88 -52.26 7.43
C GLN A 54 3.53 -51.65 7.08
N ARG A 55 2.52 -52.50 7.25
CA ARG A 55 1.17 -52.42 6.69
C ARG A 55 0.23 -51.86 7.75
N LEU A 56 -0.72 -51.06 7.30
CA LEU A 56 -1.86 -50.51 8.02
C LEU A 56 -2.69 -51.59 8.73
N SER A 57 -3.30 -51.20 9.86
CA SER A 57 -4.60 -51.70 10.30
C SER A 57 -5.34 -50.55 10.99
N GLY A 58 -6.52 -50.22 10.47
CA GLY A 58 -7.42 -49.24 11.07
C GLY A 58 -8.50 -49.91 11.92
N ALA A 59 -9.15 -49.11 12.76
CA ALA A 59 -10.54 -49.31 13.18
C ALA A 59 -11.08 -48.01 13.79
N MET A 60 -12.27 -47.61 13.35
CA MET A 60 -13.09 -46.59 13.99
C MET A 60 -13.73 -47.16 15.26
N ALA A 61 -13.87 -46.35 16.30
CA ALA A 61 -15.01 -46.43 17.23
C ALA A 61 -15.19 -45.09 17.98
N THR A 62 -16.42 -44.62 17.96
CA THR A 62 -16.99 -43.51 18.71
C THR A 62 -17.13 -43.83 20.20
N SER A 63 -16.84 -42.88 21.09
CA SER A 63 -17.58 -42.71 22.35
C SER A 63 -17.30 -41.34 22.98
N CYS A 64 -18.38 -40.65 23.33
CA CYS A 64 -18.39 -39.43 24.13
C CYS A 64 -18.12 -39.74 25.60
N SER A 65 -17.36 -38.89 26.28
CA SER A 65 -17.40 -38.71 27.74
C SER A 65 -16.81 -37.33 28.11
N SER A 66 -17.72 -36.41 28.41
CA SER A 66 -17.80 -35.39 29.48
C SER A 66 -16.56 -34.69 30.09
N PRO A 67 -16.74 -33.49 30.68
CA PRO A 67 -15.78 -32.39 30.61
C PRO A 67 -15.13 -32.05 31.96
N GLU A 68 -13.80 -32.15 32.05
CA GLU A 68 -13.03 -31.52 33.13
C GLU A 68 -11.73 -30.92 32.57
N SER A 69 -11.32 -29.77 33.12
CA SER A 69 -10.12 -28.96 32.82
C SER A 69 -10.23 -27.79 31.83
N TRP A 70 -11.32 -27.01 31.92
CA TRP A 70 -11.40 -25.69 31.25
C TRP A 70 -10.96 -24.49 32.12
N SER A 71 -10.49 -24.73 33.34
CA SER A 71 -10.16 -23.67 34.31
C SER A 71 -8.67 -23.35 34.48
N SER A 72 -7.75 -24.01 33.76
CA SER A 72 -6.30 -23.77 33.91
C SER A 72 -5.62 -23.04 32.75
N ARG A 73 -6.31 -22.77 31.62
CA ARG A 73 -5.72 -22.11 30.44
C ARG A 73 -5.98 -20.60 30.33
N LEU A 74 -6.69 -20.00 31.28
CA LEU A 74 -6.93 -18.56 31.31
C LEU A 74 -5.77 -17.76 31.94
N GLY A 75 -4.76 -18.44 32.51
CA GLY A 75 -3.57 -17.81 33.09
C GLY A 75 -2.36 -17.70 32.16
N GLU A 76 -2.30 -18.47 31.07
CA GLU A 76 -1.14 -18.52 30.17
C GLU A 76 -1.24 -17.54 28.98
N GLU A 77 -2.44 -17.13 28.56
CA GLU A 77 -2.58 -16.14 27.47
C GLU A 77 -2.19 -14.71 27.89
N THR A 78 -2.18 -14.40 29.19
CA THR A 78 -1.81 -13.07 29.70
C THR A 78 -0.29 -12.87 29.82
N VAL A 79 0.51 -13.94 29.76
CA VAL A 79 1.97 -13.88 29.95
C VAL A 79 2.72 -13.57 28.64
N LEU A 80 2.10 -13.79 27.48
CA LEU A 80 2.69 -13.43 26.17
C LEU A 80 2.68 -11.92 25.86
N ALA A 81 1.97 -11.10 26.64
CA ALA A 81 1.79 -9.67 26.39
C ALA A 81 2.84 -8.74 27.03
N ARG A 82 3.82 -9.27 27.77
CA ARG A 82 4.82 -8.46 28.52
C ARG A 82 6.24 -8.46 27.93
N GLY A 83 6.36 -8.76 26.63
CA GLY A 83 7.65 -8.98 25.98
C GLY A 83 8.19 -7.87 25.06
N VAL A 84 7.53 -6.70 24.95
CA VAL A 84 8.08 -5.58 24.18
C VAL A 84 8.93 -4.74 25.14
N SER A 85 10.25 -4.85 25.00
CA SER A 85 11.21 -3.92 25.62
C SER A 85 10.75 -2.48 25.37
N SER A 86 11.06 -1.57 26.29
CA SER A 86 10.83 -0.11 26.27
C SER A 86 11.41 0.59 25.03
N GLY A 87 10.96 0.21 23.85
CA GLY A 87 11.48 0.64 22.57
C GLY A 87 10.79 1.90 22.09
N LYS A 88 11.54 2.70 21.34
CA LYS A 88 11.04 3.91 20.70
C LYS A 88 10.82 3.64 19.21
N VAL A 89 9.63 3.93 18.71
CA VAL A 89 9.26 3.65 17.32
C VAL A 89 8.77 4.90 16.61
N LEU A 90 9.03 4.99 15.31
CA LEU A 90 8.50 6.05 14.45
C LEU A 90 7.47 5.45 13.49
N VAL A 91 6.29 6.04 13.43
CA VAL A 91 5.28 5.77 12.40
C VAL A 91 5.17 6.97 11.48
N THR A 92 5.75 6.88 10.29
CA THR A 92 5.51 7.88 9.24
C THR A 92 4.11 7.66 8.66
N GLY A 93 3.41 8.73 8.27
CA GLY A 93 1.99 8.63 7.92
C GLY A 93 1.10 8.49 9.16
N GLY A 94 1.63 8.88 10.33
CA GLY A 94 1.01 8.68 11.64
C GLY A 94 -0.24 9.52 11.89
N GLY A 95 -0.56 10.47 11.00
CA GLY A 95 -1.82 11.23 11.01
C GLY A 95 -2.88 10.64 10.07
N GLY A 96 -2.50 9.70 9.21
CA GLY A 96 -3.39 8.99 8.32
C GLY A 96 -4.19 7.87 9.00
N TYR A 97 -5.20 7.36 8.29
CA TYR A 97 -6.12 6.33 8.78
C TYR A 97 -5.41 5.11 9.40
N PHE A 98 -4.52 4.47 8.62
CA PHE A 98 -3.80 3.28 9.09
C PHE A 98 -2.68 3.62 10.07
N GLY A 99 -1.82 4.59 9.75
CA GLY A 99 -0.66 4.92 10.57
C GLY A 99 -1.03 5.38 11.98
N PHE A 100 -2.10 6.19 12.12
CA PHE A 100 -2.59 6.60 13.43
C PHE A 100 -3.09 5.41 14.26
N ARG A 101 -3.86 4.49 13.64
CA ARG A 101 -4.37 3.27 14.30
C ARG A 101 -3.22 2.38 14.78
N LEU A 102 -2.20 2.19 13.95
CA LEU A 102 -0.99 1.43 14.30
C LEU A 102 -0.26 2.07 15.48
N GLY A 103 -0.01 3.37 15.43
CA GLY A 103 0.68 4.08 16.50
C GLY A 103 -0.09 4.08 17.82
N ARG A 104 -1.43 4.20 17.77
CA ARG A 104 -2.29 4.06 18.95
C ARG A 104 -2.21 2.67 19.57
N ASP A 105 -2.26 1.62 18.75
CA ASP A 105 -2.14 0.24 19.24
C ASP A 105 -0.76 0.02 19.89
N LEU A 106 0.32 0.47 19.25
CA LEU A 106 1.68 0.38 19.79
C LEU A 106 1.83 1.14 21.13
N ALA A 107 1.31 2.37 21.20
CA ALA A 107 1.36 3.17 22.42
C ALA A 107 0.59 2.51 23.58
N SER A 108 -0.57 1.90 23.30
CA SER A 108 -1.35 1.16 24.31
C SER A 108 -0.62 -0.06 24.90
N GLN A 109 0.43 -0.53 24.23
CA GLN A 109 1.32 -1.60 24.72
C GLN A 109 2.55 -1.06 25.48
N GLY A 110 2.59 0.24 25.78
CA GLY A 110 3.70 0.87 26.51
C GLY A 110 4.93 1.19 25.65
N VAL A 111 4.80 1.14 24.31
CA VAL A 111 5.87 1.56 23.39
C VAL A 111 5.88 3.09 23.29
N SER A 112 7.07 3.71 23.30
CA SER A 112 7.18 5.15 23.02
C SER A 112 7.02 5.37 21.52
N VAL A 113 5.96 6.05 21.10
CA VAL A 113 5.63 6.22 19.68
C VAL A 113 5.85 7.67 19.24
N ILE A 114 6.50 7.85 18.10
CA ILE A 114 6.48 9.11 17.35
C ILE A 114 5.57 8.94 16.14
N LEU A 115 4.57 9.82 16.03
CA LEU A 115 3.69 9.92 14.87
C LEU A 115 4.18 11.08 13.99
N LEU A 116 4.65 10.80 12.78
CA LEU A 116 5.09 11.81 11.82
C LEU A 116 4.09 11.91 10.67
N ASP A 117 3.53 13.09 10.46
CA ASP A 117 2.67 13.40 9.31
C ASP A 117 2.62 14.91 9.04
N MET A 118 2.27 15.29 7.81
CA MET A 118 2.03 16.70 7.47
C MET A 118 0.72 17.21 8.07
N ASN A 119 -0.24 16.30 8.28
CA ASN A 119 -1.57 16.62 8.79
C ASN A 119 -1.75 16.01 10.17
N ARG A 120 -2.11 16.85 11.15
CA ARG A 120 -2.45 16.36 12.49
C ARG A 120 -3.70 15.47 12.41
N PRO A 121 -3.70 14.28 13.06
CA PRO A 121 -4.90 13.47 13.12
C PRO A 121 -6.03 14.26 13.79
N PRO A 122 -7.30 14.02 13.40
CA PRO A 122 -8.45 14.72 13.96
C PRO A 122 -8.82 14.27 15.39
N CYS A 123 -8.16 13.22 15.89
CA CYS A 123 -8.37 12.64 17.21
C CYS A 123 -7.23 13.02 18.15
N ASP A 124 -7.49 12.91 19.45
CA ASP A 124 -6.46 13.13 20.47
C ASP A 124 -5.29 12.16 20.31
N ILE A 125 -4.08 12.67 20.56
CA ILE A 125 -2.87 11.86 20.52
C ILE A 125 -2.87 10.97 21.77
N PRO A 126 -2.73 9.64 21.62
CA PRO A 126 -2.79 8.73 22.75
C PRO A 126 -1.60 8.91 23.69
N ASP A 127 -1.79 8.60 24.97
CA ASP A 127 -0.72 8.55 25.95
C ASP A 127 0.40 7.60 25.48
N GLY A 128 1.66 8.01 25.65
CA GLY A 128 2.82 7.28 25.13
C GLY A 128 3.16 7.58 23.66
N ALA A 129 2.35 8.38 22.96
CA ALA A 129 2.67 8.88 21.63
C ALA A 129 2.92 10.39 21.61
N THR A 130 3.87 10.81 20.77
CA THR A 130 4.13 12.23 20.46
C THR A 130 3.89 12.45 18.97
N PHE A 131 3.05 13.44 18.65
CA PHE A 131 2.84 13.84 17.25
C PHE A 131 3.82 14.93 16.84
N TYR A 132 4.47 14.72 15.70
CA TYR A 132 5.31 15.71 15.04
C TYR A 132 4.73 16.05 13.67
N GLN A 133 4.41 17.33 13.48
CA GLN A 133 3.96 17.83 12.18
C GLN A 133 5.17 18.07 11.28
N GLY A 134 5.30 17.29 10.20
CA GLY A 134 6.43 17.40 9.30
C GLY A 134 6.28 16.56 8.04
N ASP A 135 7.16 16.81 7.07
CA ASP A 135 7.19 16.10 5.80
C ASP A 135 8.38 15.12 5.78
N ILE A 136 8.16 13.87 5.35
CA ILE A 136 9.22 12.87 5.21
C ILE A 136 10.30 13.27 4.18
N ARG A 137 9.99 14.27 3.34
CA ARG A 137 10.93 14.85 2.37
C ARG A 137 11.93 15.82 3.03
N ASP A 138 11.63 16.35 4.22
CA ASP A 138 12.60 17.10 5.02
C ASP A 138 13.51 16.13 5.76
N TYR A 139 14.63 15.81 5.11
CA TYR A 139 15.64 14.91 5.65
C TYR A 139 16.19 15.37 7.01
N SER A 140 16.38 16.67 7.19
CA SER A 140 17.00 17.22 8.39
C SER A 140 16.14 17.03 9.63
N SER A 141 14.82 17.26 9.50
CA SER A 141 13.84 17.01 10.55
C SER A 141 13.68 15.52 10.83
N LEU A 142 13.60 14.70 9.77
CA LEU A 142 13.51 13.25 9.89
C LEU A 142 14.72 12.66 10.64
N TYR A 143 15.92 13.08 10.26
CA TYR A 143 17.17 12.61 10.85
C TYR A 143 17.27 12.93 12.36
N LYS A 144 16.84 14.13 12.77
CA LYS A 144 16.83 14.53 14.20
C LYS A 144 15.83 13.69 15.00
N MET A 145 14.63 13.51 14.47
CA MET A 145 13.55 12.80 15.14
C MET A 145 13.83 11.30 15.33
N CYS A 146 14.56 10.71 14.40
CA CYS A 146 14.97 9.31 14.44
C CYS A 146 16.03 8.98 15.49
N GLU A 147 16.47 9.94 16.30
CA GLU A 147 17.40 9.69 17.40
C GLU A 147 16.81 8.71 18.43
N GLY A 148 17.53 7.62 18.67
CA GLY A 148 17.14 6.55 19.59
C GLY A 148 15.95 5.71 19.12
N VAL A 149 15.56 5.78 17.84
CA VAL A 149 14.47 4.95 17.29
C VAL A 149 14.95 3.53 17.00
N ASP A 150 14.20 2.53 17.48
CA ASP A 150 14.49 1.11 17.34
C ASP A 150 13.77 0.45 16.16
N CYS A 151 12.72 1.09 15.63
CA CYS A 151 11.93 0.59 14.52
C CYS A 151 11.19 1.73 13.82
N ILE A 152 11.25 1.75 12.49
CA ILE A 152 10.38 2.62 11.66
C ILE A 152 9.29 1.77 11.02
N PHE A 153 8.04 2.20 11.20
CA PHE A 153 6.90 1.77 10.39
C PHE A 153 6.65 2.82 9.31
N HIS A 154 7.09 2.52 8.09
CA HIS A 154 6.97 3.45 6.98
C HIS A 154 5.63 3.27 6.24
N THR A 155 4.61 3.98 6.73
CA THR A 155 3.25 3.96 6.18
C THR A 155 2.89 5.20 5.35
N ALA A 156 3.74 6.23 5.36
CA ALA A 156 3.52 7.47 4.61
C ALA A 156 3.50 7.22 3.10
N SER A 157 2.47 7.73 2.43
CA SER A 157 2.36 7.67 0.97
C SER A 157 1.37 8.73 0.46
N TYR A 158 1.48 9.07 -0.82
CA TYR A 158 0.63 10.02 -1.50
C TYR A 158 0.07 9.46 -2.81
N GLY A 159 -1.14 9.90 -3.17
CA GLY A 159 -1.78 9.59 -4.45
C GLY A 159 -2.44 8.22 -4.54
N MET A 160 -2.86 7.59 -3.45
CA MET A 160 -3.48 6.25 -3.49
C MET A 160 -4.81 6.21 -4.26
N SER A 161 -5.61 7.28 -4.22
CA SER A 161 -6.90 7.37 -4.91
C SER A 161 -7.37 8.81 -5.13
N GLY A 162 -8.37 9.02 -5.99
CA GLY A 162 -8.97 10.33 -6.23
C GLY A 162 -8.03 11.30 -6.98
N PRO A 163 -8.30 12.62 -6.92
CA PRO A 163 -7.55 13.63 -7.67
C PRO A 163 -6.04 13.66 -7.41
N GLU A 164 -5.61 13.19 -6.23
CA GLU A 164 -4.18 13.13 -5.86
C GLU A 164 -3.39 12.16 -6.73
N GLN A 165 -4.02 11.12 -7.31
CA GLN A 165 -3.38 10.20 -8.27
C GLN A 165 -2.79 10.93 -9.49
N LEU A 166 -3.36 12.09 -9.83
CA LEU A 166 -3.00 12.86 -11.02
C LEU A 166 -1.82 13.81 -10.77
N ARG A 167 -1.35 13.96 -9.53
CA ARG A 167 -0.21 14.85 -9.19
C ARG A 167 1.12 14.09 -9.22
N LYS A 168 1.57 13.74 -10.42
CA LYS A 168 2.73 12.86 -10.67
C LYS A 168 3.97 13.23 -9.85
N GLU A 169 4.38 14.50 -9.89
CA GLU A 169 5.62 14.97 -9.24
C GLU A 169 5.53 14.84 -7.73
N GLN A 170 4.36 15.14 -7.15
CA GLN A 170 4.12 15.02 -5.71
C GLN A 170 4.09 13.55 -5.28
N VAL A 171 3.46 12.67 -6.08
CA VAL A 171 3.43 11.22 -5.84
C VAL A 171 4.85 10.65 -5.83
N GLU A 172 5.67 11.00 -6.81
CA GLU A 172 7.04 10.52 -6.93
C GLU A 172 7.96 11.10 -5.84
N SER A 173 7.87 12.41 -5.58
CA SER A 173 8.63 13.07 -4.53
C SER A 173 8.37 12.48 -3.14
N VAL A 174 7.11 12.15 -2.81
CA VAL A 174 6.76 11.56 -1.52
C VAL A 174 7.08 10.06 -1.49
N ASN A 175 6.59 9.28 -2.45
CA ASN A 175 6.67 7.83 -2.39
C ASN A 175 8.07 7.29 -2.70
N VAL A 176 8.84 7.94 -3.59
CA VAL A 176 10.21 7.50 -3.92
C VAL A 176 11.21 8.31 -3.09
N GLY A 177 11.14 9.64 -3.17
CA GLY A 177 12.07 10.53 -2.46
C GLY A 177 11.96 10.41 -0.93
N GLY A 178 10.74 10.39 -0.41
CA GLY A 178 10.51 10.20 1.03
C GLY A 178 10.94 8.82 1.53
N THR A 179 10.70 7.75 0.77
CA THR A 179 11.20 6.41 1.13
C THR A 179 12.73 6.33 1.09
N ASN A 180 13.38 6.97 0.10
CA ASN A 180 14.83 7.09 0.05
C ASN A 180 15.39 7.75 1.33
N ASN A 181 14.76 8.84 1.77
CA ASN A 181 15.14 9.52 3.01
C ASN A 181 15.02 8.60 4.22
N VAL A 182 13.93 7.84 4.34
CA VAL A 182 13.73 6.88 5.43
C VAL A 182 14.82 5.80 5.42
N ILE A 183 15.14 5.23 4.26
CA ILE A 183 16.22 4.23 4.12
C ILE A 183 17.57 4.83 4.55
N ASN A 184 17.89 6.04 4.09
CA ASN A 184 19.14 6.72 4.44
C ASN A 184 19.23 7.02 5.94
N VAL A 185 18.16 7.50 6.55
CA VAL A 185 18.12 7.74 8.01
C VAL A 185 18.26 6.43 8.78
N CYS A 186 17.60 5.35 8.35
CA CYS A 186 17.79 4.04 8.98
C CYS A 186 19.26 3.62 8.95
N ARG A 187 19.94 3.81 7.83
CA ARG A 187 21.36 3.49 7.68
C ARG A 187 22.23 4.37 8.58
N GLU A 188 22.10 5.69 8.49
CA GLU A 188 22.98 6.63 9.19
C GLU A 188 22.75 6.67 10.71
N ARG A 189 21.53 6.41 11.19
CA ARG A 189 21.20 6.30 12.62
C ARG A 189 21.29 4.87 13.16
N SER A 190 21.70 3.90 12.33
CA SER A 190 21.77 2.48 12.71
C SER A 190 20.45 1.94 13.28
N ILE A 191 19.32 2.36 12.70
CA ILE A 191 18.00 1.89 13.10
C ILE A 191 17.88 0.43 12.66
N PRO A 192 17.65 -0.51 13.59
CA PRO A 192 17.83 -1.92 13.28
C PRO A 192 16.68 -2.49 12.45
N ARG A 193 15.49 -1.86 12.44
CA ARG A 193 14.27 -2.43 11.86
C ARG A 193 13.48 -1.43 11.03
N LEU A 194 13.11 -1.82 9.82
CA LEU A 194 12.22 -1.08 8.94
C LEU A 194 11.08 -1.98 8.44
N VAL A 195 9.84 -1.62 8.76
CA VAL A 195 8.64 -2.25 8.19
C VAL A 195 8.03 -1.28 7.18
N TYR A 196 8.03 -1.65 5.90
CA TYR A 196 7.47 -0.82 4.84
C TYR A 196 6.07 -1.31 4.43
N THR A 197 5.11 -0.39 4.43
CA THR A 197 3.76 -0.67 3.93
C THR A 197 3.73 -0.43 2.41
N SER A 198 3.75 -1.50 1.64
CA SER A 198 3.55 -1.49 0.18
C SER A 198 2.06 -1.71 -0.16
N THR A 199 1.75 -2.40 -1.26
CA THR A 199 0.39 -2.68 -1.72
C THR A 199 0.40 -3.85 -2.71
N ILE A 200 -0.70 -4.60 -2.82
CA ILE A 200 -0.88 -5.58 -3.90
C ILE A 200 -0.78 -4.96 -5.31
N ASN A 201 -0.97 -3.64 -5.45
CA ASN A 201 -0.90 -2.99 -6.76
C ASN A 201 0.49 -3.10 -7.41
N VAL A 202 1.55 -3.35 -6.63
CA VAL A 202 2.92 -3.53 -7.18
C VAL A 202 3.06 -4.80 -8.02
N VAL A 203 2.19 -5.80 -7.82
CA VAL A 203 2.17 -7.06 -8.59
C VAL A 203 0.98 -7.13 -9.55
N PHE A 204 0.12 -6.11 -9.58
CA PHE A 204 -1.10 -6.11 -10.37
C PHE A 204 -1.14 -4.99 -11.41
N ALA A 205 -1.28 -5.37 -12.68
CA ALA A 205 -1.44 -4.44 -13.80
C ALA A 205 -2.62 -4.80 -14.71
N GLY A 206 -3.74 -5.20 -14.08
CA GLY A 206 -5.01 -5.45 -14.78
C GLY A 206 -5.09 -6.78 -15.52
N LYS A 207 -4.26 -7.76 -15.14
CA LYS A 207 -4.39 -9.17 -15.55
C LYS A 207 -4.93 -9.97 -14.36
N PRO A 208 -5.80 -10.97 -14.58
CA PRO A 208 -6.30 -11.79 -13.48
C PRO A 208 -5.17 -12.50 -12.72
N ILE A 209 -5.29 -12.57 -11.40
CA ILE A 209 -4.41 -13.33 -10.51
C ILE A 209 -5.31 -14.16 -9.60
N GLU A 210 -5.11 -15.47 -9.57
CA GLU A 210 -5.87 -16.38 -8.70
C GLU A 210 -4.90 -17.05 -7.73
N ASP A 211 -5.14 -16.85 -6.44
CA ASP A 211 -4.38 -17.38 -5.32
C ASP A 211 -2.85 -17.22 -5.49
N GLY A 212 -2.41 -16.04 -5.93
CA GLY A 212 -0.99 -15.72 -6.12
C GLY A 212 -0.23 -15.66 -4.80
N ASP A 213 1.04 -16.07 -4.81
CA ASP A 213 1.96 -15.97 -3.66
C ASP A 213 3.27 -15.27 -4.05
N GLU A 214 4.13 -15.00 -3.07
CA GLU A 214 5.36 -14.22 -3.29
C GLU A 214 6.36 -14.87 -4.25
N GLY A 215 6.24 -16.18 -4.52
CA GLY A 215 7.03 -16.90 -5.51
C GLY A 215 6.36 -16.96 -6.89
N SER A 216 5.03 -16.95 -6.93
CA SER A 216 4.26 -17.08 -8.17
C SER A 216 4.01 -15.74 -8.88
N VAL A 217 4.02 -14.62 -8.15
CA VAL A 217 3.80 -13.28 -8.72
C VAL A 217 4.97 -12.34 -8.45
N GLN A 218 5.49 -11.76 -9.53
CA GLN A 218 6.58 -10.78 -9.47
C GLN A 218 6.03 -9.35 -9.53
N CYS A 219 6.82 -8.42 -9.00
CA CYS A 219 6.52 -7.00 -9.17
C CYS A 219 6.46 -6.66 -10.65
N VAL A 220 5.42 -5.93 -11.04
CA VAL A 220 5.24 -5.48 -12.41
C VAL A 220 6.30 -4.40 -12.68
N PRO A 221 6.94 -4.37 -13.86
CA PRO A 221 7.85 -3.29 -14.22
C PRO A 221 7.18 -1.90 -14.09
N PRO A 222 7.90 -0.87 -13.56
CA PRO A 222 7.34 0.45 -13.32
C PRO A 222 6.65 1.11 -14.53
N ASP A 223 7.15 0.86 -15.74
CA ASP A 223 6.66 1.39 -17.02
C ASP A 223 5.29 0.81 -17.46
N VAL A 224 4.86 -0.30 -16.87
CA VAL A 224 3.59 -0.97 -17.21
C VAL A 224 2.41 -0.42 -16.38
N HIS A 225 2.68 0.21 -15.24
CA HIS A 225 1.62 0.77 -14.39
C HIS A 225 0.95 1.99 -15.04
N ILE A 226 -0.39 2.03 -14.97
CA ILE A 226 -1.18 3.16 -15.48
C ILE A 226 -1.13 4.33 -14.49
N ASP A 227 -1.29 4.07 -13.19
CA ASP A 227 -1.25 5.11 -12.16
C ASP A 227 0.15 5.29 -11.56
N ASN A 228 0.46 6.54 -11.24
CA ASN A 228 1.74 6.92 -10.65
C ASN A 228 1.95 6.33 -9.25
N TYR A 229 0.87 6.07 -8.51
CA TYR A 229 0.96 5.49 -7.18
C TYR A 229 1.54 4.08 -7.23
N SER A 230 0.94 3.19 -8.02
CA SER A 230 1.41 1.81 -8.16
C SER A 230 2.84 1.76 -8.69
N ARG A 231 3.15 2.58 -9.72
CA ARG A 231 4.52 2.77 -10.23
C ARG A 231 5.53 3.12 -9.14
N THR A 232 5.23 4.16 -8.36
CA THR A 232 6.17 4.67 -7.34
C THR A 232 6.27 3.74 -6.14
N LYS A 233 5.18 3.04 -5.76
CA LYS A 233 5.21 2.00 -4.73
C LYS A 233 6.07 0.80 -5.15
N THR A 234 6.03 0.40 -6.42
CA THR A 234 6.92 -0.63 -6.97
C THR A 234 8.40 -0.23 -6.84
N ILE A 235 8.75 0.99 -7.25
CA ILE A 235 10.13 1.51 -7.14
C ILE A 235 10.58 1.54 -5.68
N ALA A 236 9.76 2.10 -4.79
CA ALA A 236 10.07 2.21 -3.37
C ALA A 236 10.18 0.83 -2.68
N GLU A 237 9.34 -0.14 -3.07
CA GLU A 237 9.46 -1.53 -2.59
C GLU A 237 10.80 -2.16 -3.00
N GLN A 238 11.20 -2.00 -4.26
CA GLN A 238 12.50 -2.48 -4.74
C GLN A 238 13.66 -1.83 -3.98
N MET A 239 13.57 -0.53 -3.70
CA MET A 239 14.57 0.20 -2.91
C MET A 239 14.70 -0.36 -1.49
N VAL A 240 13.56 -0.61 -0.82
CA VAL A 240 13.56 -1.21 0.53
C VAL A 240 14.12 -2.62 0.51
N LEU A 241 13.69 -3.47 -0.43
CA LEU A 241 14.17 -4.85 -0.53
C LEU A 241 15.67 -4.93 -0.87
N SER A 242 16.19 -3.94 -1.61
CA SER A 242 17.62 -3.87 -1.97
C SER A 242 18.49 -3.14 -0.94
N ALA A 243 17.94 -2.73 0.20
CA ALA A 243 18.65 -1.96 1.23
C ALA A 243 19.59 -2.80 2.12
N ASP A 244 20.01 -3.98 1.67
CA ASP A 244 20.91 -4.87 2.42
C ASP A 244 22.30 -4.24 2.63
N GLY A 245 22.79 -4.21 3.88
CA GLY A 245 24.19 -3.87 4.19
C GLY A 245 24.44 -2.90 5.35
N CYS A 246 25.37 -3.31 6.22
CA CYS A 246 26.09 -2.61 7.31
C CYS A 246 25.33 -1.92 8.47
N SER A 247 24.07 -1.50 8.35
CA SER A 247 23.40 -0.78 9.46
C SER A 247 21.92 -1.11 9.67
N LEU A 248 21.18 -1.43 8.60
CA LEU A 248 19.85 -2.04 8.69
C LEU A 248 20.02 -3.53 9.03
N LYS A 249 19.64 -3.93 10.24
CA LYS A 249 19.71 -5.33 10.68
C LYS A 249 18.58 -6.17 10.11
N GLY A 250 17.44 -5.54 9.80
CA GLY A 250 16.38 -6.17 9.05
C GLY A 250 15.32 -5.20 8.54
N HIS A 251 14.84 -5.48 7.32
CA HIS A 251 13.73 -4.79 6.69
C HIS A 251 12.76 -5.80 6.10
N CYS A 252 11.49 -5.45 6.06
CA CYS A 252 10.49 -6.26 5.38
C CYS A 252 9.42 -5.38 4.73
N VAL A 253 8.71 -5.97 3.79
CA VAL A 253 7.63 -5.32 3.05
C VAL A 253 6.31 -6.04 3.25
N LEU A 254 5.26 -5.29 3.57
CA LEU A 254 3.89 -5.80 3.65
C LEU A 254 3.08 -5.28 2.48
N ARG A 255 2.43 -6.16 1.72
CA ARG A 255 1.57 -5.86 0.57
C ARG A 255 0.09 -6.04 0.94
N PRO A 256 -0.53 -5.08 1.64
CA PRO A 256 -1.96 -5.12 1.91
C PRO A 256 -2.80 -4.95 0.64
N CYS A 257 -3.99 -5.53 0.66
CA CYS A 257 -5.09 -5.21 -0.25
C CYS A 257 -5.90 -4.01 0.28
N GLY A 258 -7.10 -3.79 -0.27
CA GLY A 258 -7.99 -2.71 0.16
C GLY A 258 -8.25 -2.78 1.67
N ILE A 259 -7.94 -1.68 2.37
CA ILE A 259 -8.08 -1.59 3.83
C ILE A 259 -9.49 -1.13 4.16
N TYR A 260 -10.20 -1.86 5.01
CA TYR A 260 -11.50 -1.47 5.55
C TYR A 260 -11.49 -1.48 7.08
N GLY A 261 -12.49 -0.86 7.69
CA GLY A 261 -12.62 -0.79 9.13
C GLY A 261 -13.33 0.47 9.60
N PRO A 262 -13.62 0.57 10.90
CA PRO A 262 -14.12 1.81 11.52
C PRO A 262 -13.18 2.99 11.21
N GLU A 263 -13.74 4.18 10.98
CA GLU A 263 -13.01 5.43 10.71
C GLU A 263 -12.33 5.51 9.33
N GLU A 264 -12.52 4.55 8.43
CA GLU A 264 -12.09 4.67 7.04
C GLU A 264 -12.93 5.74 6.33
N ARG A 265 -12.29 6.87 5.98
CA ARG A 265 -12.96 8.07 5.43
C ARG A 265 -12.70 8.31 3.95
N ARG A 266 -11.82 7.54 3.31
CA ARG A 266 -11.39 7.84 1.94
C ARG A 266 -12.17 7.01 0.93
N HIS A 267 -12.14 5.69 1.07
CA HIS A 267 -12.76 4.77 0.11
C HIS A 267 -14.24 4.53 0.40
N LEU A 268 -14.57 4.13 1.63
CA LEU A 268 -15.93 3.84 2.09
C LEU A 268 -16.82 5.07 1.97
N HIS A 269 -16.33 6.25 2.37
CA HIS A 269 -17.05 7.51 2.22
C HIS A 269 -17.42 7.79 0.75
N ARG A 270 -16.46 7.66 -0.17
CA ARG A 270 -16.66 7.92 -1.61
C ARG A 270 -17.63 6.91 -2.22
N VAL A 271 -17.48 5.62 -1.91
CA VAL A 271 -18.40 4.57 -2.37
C VAL A 271 -19.81 4.84 -1.85
N MET A 272 -19.97 5.13 -0.56
CA MET A 272 -21.25 5.46 0.03
C MET A 272 -21.90 6.70 -0.63
N MET A 273 -21.16 7.79 -0.79
CA MET A 273 -21.66 8.99 -1.48
C MET A 273 -22.13 8.69 -2.90
N ASN A 274 -21.41 7.82 -3.62
CA ASN A 274 -21.79 7.41 -4.97
C ASN A 274 -23.03 6.50 -4.97
N VAL A 275 -23.21 5.66 -3.94
CA VAL A 275 -24.43 4.87 -3.74
C VAL A 275 -25.62 5.78 -3.43
N GLU A 276 -25.50 6.72 -2.48
CA GLU A 276 -26.55 7.69 -2.13
C GLU A 276 -26.98 8.55 -3.34
N ARG A 277 -26.01 8.96 -4.16
CA ARG A 277 -26.26 9.73 -5.39
C ARG A 277 -26.77 8.88 -6.55
N ARG A 278 -26.94 7.56 -6.37
CA ARG A 278 -27.29 6.57 -7.41
C ARG A 278 -26.30 6.52 -8.59
N LEU A 279 -25.09 7.05 -8.40
CA LEU A 279 -23.99 7.01 -9.37
C LEU A 279 -23.24 5.67 -9.36
N PHE A 280 -23.42 4.87 -8.29
CA PHE A 280 -22.93 3.50 -8.20
C PHE A 280 -24.08 2.48 -8.26
N SER A 281 -24.83 2.52 -9.37
CA SER A 281 -26.04 1.72 -9.60
C SER A 281 -25.88 0.63 -10.68
N PHE A 282 -24.65 0.35 -11.10
CA PHE A 282 -24.31 -0.67 -12.09
C PHE A 282 -23.15 -1.58 -11.64
N ARG A 283 -23.12 -2.79 -12.18
CA ARG A 283 -22.00 -3.73 -12.12
C ARG A 283 -21.19 -3.66 -13.42
N PHE A 284 -19.94 -4.07 -13.36
CA PHE A 284 -19.09 -4.27 -14.53
C PHE A 284 -17.98 -5.25 -14.16
N GLY A 285 -17.33 -5.84 -15.16
CA GLY A 285 -16.31 -6.87 -14.95
C GLY A 285 -16.87 -8.29 -14.99
N ASP A 286 -16.01 -9.26 -14.69
CA ASP A 286 -16.44 -10.64 -14.46
C ASP A 286 -17.32 -10.70 -13.18
N PRO A 287 -18.59 -11.15 -13.26
CA PRO A 287 -19.45 -11.30 -12.10
C PRO A 287 -18.89 -12.26 -11.03
N ARG A 288 -17.96 -13.13 -11.42
CA ARG A 288 -17.25 -14.07 -10.53
C ARG A 288 -15.90 -13.53 -10.07
N ALA A 289 -15.51 -12.32 -10.45
CA ALA A 289 -14.25 -11.73 -10.02
C ALA A 289 -14.19 -11.68 -8.49
N ARG A 290 -13.10 -12.20 -7.91
CA ARG A 290 -12.87 -12.20 -6.47
C ARG A 290 -11.68 -11.32 -6.13
N MET A 291 -11.77 -10.67 -4.98
CA MET A 291 -10.74 -9.80 -4.45
C MET A 291 -10.60 -10.01 -2.94
N ASN A 292 -9.41 -9.73 -2.43
CA ASN A 292 -9.14 -9.76 -1.01
C ASN A 292 -9.30 -8.38 -0.37
N TRP A 293 -9.65 -8.38 0.90
CA TRP A 293 -9.73 -7.20 1.75
C TRP A 293 -8.98 -7.46 3.06
N VAL A 294 -8.53 -6.39 3.71
CA VAL A 294 -7.86 -6.48 5.01
C VAL A 294 -8.51 -5.52 5.99
N HIS A 295 -8.94 -6.03 7.13
CA HIS A 295 -9.42 -5.17 8.21
C HIS A 295 -8.24 -4.40 8.80
N VAL A 296 -8.43 -3.12 9.13
CA VAL A 296 -7.37 -2.25 9.64
C VAL A 296 -6.67 -2.83 10.87
N ASP A 297 -7.40 -3.48 11.77
CA ASP A 297 -6.82 -4.11 12.97
C ASP A 297 -6.02 -5.38 12.64
N ASN A 298 -6.42 -6.13 11.60
CA ASN A 298 -5.62 -7.23 11.08
C ASN A 298 -4.35 -6.73 10.41
N LEU A 299 -4.39 -5.56 9.76
CA LEU A 299 -3.20 -4.93 9.18
C LEU A 299 -2.24 -4.42 10.27
N VAL A 300 -2.77 -3.86 11.36
CA VAL A 300 -1.98 -3.49 12.55
C VAL A 300 -1.30 -4.71 13.14
N LEU A 301 -2.04 -5.81 13.32
CA LEU A 301 -1.49 -7.10 13.78
C LEU A 301 -0.34 -7.55 12.86
N ALA A 302 -0.52 -7.53 11.55
CA ALA A 302 0.52 -7.91 10.60
C ALA A 302 1.80 -7.08 10.73
N HIS A 303 1.67 -5.75 10.91
CA HIS A 303 2.84 -4.87 11.08
C HIS A 303 3.59 -5.16 12.38
N LYS A 304 2.87 -5.42 13.47
CA LYS A 304 3.50 -5.79 14.76
C LYS A 304 4.26 -7.10 14.65
N LEU A 305 3.62 -8.12 14.08
CA LEU A 305 4.25 -9.43 13.86
C LEU A 305 5.45 -9.33 12.92
N ALA A 306 5.39 -8.47 11.91
CA ALA A 306 6.53 -8.20 11.02
C ALA A 306 7.70 -7.54 11.78
N ALA A 307 7.43 -6.50 12.58
CA ALA A 307 8.45 -5.86 13.40
C ALA A 307 9.07 -6.80 14.46
N GLU A 308 8.28 -7.73 15.00
CA GLU A 308 8.75 -8.78 15.89
C GLU A 308 9.59 -9.83 15.15
N ALA A 309 9.16 -10.25 13.95
CA ALA A 309 9.86 -11.20 13.10
C ALA A 309 11.22 -10.68 12.59
N LEU A 310 11.42 -9.35 12.57
CA LEU A 310 12.71 -8.71 12.31
C LEU A 310 13.67 -8.73 13.51
N THR A 311 13.23 -9.14 14.69
CA THR A 311 14.10 -9.21 15.87
C THR A 311 15.02 -10.44 15.82
N LEU A 312 16.18 -10.34 16.48
CA LEU A 312 17.09 -11.47 16.64
C LEU A 312 16.45 -12.65 17.37
N LYS A 313 15.48 -12.41 18.26
CA LYS A 313 14.71 -13.48 18.94
C LYS A 313 13.95 -14.36 17.97
N ARG A 314 13.54 -13.81 16.83
CA ARG A 314 12.83 -14.51 15.75
C ARG A 314 13.77 -14.80 14.56
N ASN A 315 15.08 -14.81 14.79
CA ASN A 315 16.14 -15.02 13.81
C ASN A 315 16.11 -14.04 12.62
N GLY A 316 15.43 -12.89 12.74
CA GLY A 316 15.25 -11.97 11.63
C GLY A 316 14.56 -12.61 10.42
N VAL A 317 13.66 -13.59 10.62
CA VAL A 317 13.02 -14.37 9.54
C VAL A 317 12.35 -13.50 8.47
N ALA A 318 11.89 -12.30 8.85
CA ALA A 318 11.27 -11.35 7.93
C ALA A 318 12.25 -10.49 7.13
N SER A 319 13.55 -10.56 7.41
CA SER A 319 14.54 -9.70 6.77
C SER A 319 14.64 -9.99 5.27
N GLY A 320 14.59 -8.92 4.46
CA GLY A 320 14.60 -9.00 3.00
C GLY A 320 13.33 -9.61 2.40
N GLN A 321 12.28 -9.85 3.21
CA GLN A 321 11.08 -10.54 2.74
C GLN A 321 9.93 -9.57 2.42
N ALA A 322 9.14 -9.93 1.41
CA ALA A 322 7.81 -9.39 1.17
C ALA A 322 6.73 -10.38 1.64
N TYR A 323 5.56 -9.87 2.01
CA TYR A 323 4.40 -10.63 2.46
C TYR A 323 3.08 -10.06 1.94
N PHE A 324 2.21 -10.90 1.39
CA PHE A 324 0.81 -10.54 1.15
C PHE A 324 0.02 -10.58 2.46
N ILE A 325 -0.73 -9.52 2.73
CA ILE A 325 -1.53 -9.37 3.96
C ILE A 325 -3.00 -9.15 3.59
N ASN A 326 -3.85 -10.09 3.99
CA ASN A 326 -5.31 -10.01 3.86
C ASN A 326 -6.02 -10.87 4.92
N ASP A 327 -7.35 -10.76 5.02
CA ASP A 327 -8.14 -11.47 6.03
C ASP A 327 -8.33 -12.98 5.75
N GLY A 328 -7.72 -13.52 4.68
CA GLY A 328 -7.86 -14.92 4.27
C GLY A 328 -9.19 -15.24 3.58
N VAL A 329 -10.00 -14.23 3.27
CA VAL A 329 -11.28 -14.35 2.59
C VAL A 329 -11.23 -13.60 1.25
N SER A 330 -11.75 -14.24 0.20
CA SER A 330 -11.88 -13.64 -1.14
C SER A 330 -13.36 -13.60 -1.53
N LEU A 331 -13.89 -12.40 -1.77
CA LEU A 331 -15.29 -12.16 -2.11
C LEU A 331 -15.41 -11.34 -3.39
N ASN A 332 -16.56 -11.42 -4.06
CA ASN A 332 -16.88 -10.47 -5.11
C ASN A 332 -17.14 -9.08 -4.51
N LEU A 333 -16.76 -8.00 -5.22
CA LEU A 333 -16.93 -6.63 -4.74
C LEU A 333 -18.38 -6.31 -4.35
N PHE A 334 -19.34 -6.68 -5.20
CA PHE A 334 -20.75 -6.32 -4.98
C PHE A 334 -21.37 -7.15 -3.86
N GLU A 335 -20.93 -8.40 -3.69
CA GLU A 335 -21.28 -9.22 -2.53
C GLU A 335 -20.69 -8.68 -1.24
N TRP A 336 -19.44 -8.25 -1.27
CA TRP A 336 -18.75 -7.64 -0.13
C TRP A 336 -19.41 -6.32 0.28
N LEU A 337 -19.82 -5.48 -0.69
CA LEU A 337 -20.54 -4.22 -0.46
C LEU A 337 -22.02 -4.40 -0.10
N ARG A 338 -22.57 -5.62 -0.11
CA ARG A 338 -23.98 -5.87 0.22
C ARG A 338 -24.46 -5.21 1.53
N PRO A 339 -23.72 -5.30 2.66
CA PRO A 339 -24.15 -4.66 3.90
C PRO A 339 -24.30 -3.14 3.77
N LEU A 340 -23.50 -2.50 2.90
CA LEU A 340 -23.61 -1.07 2.64
C LEU A 340 -24.94 -0.72 1.95
N PHE A 341 -25.30 -1.46 0.89
CA PHE A 341 -26.55 -1.24 0.17
C PHE A 341 -27.77 -1.46 1.08
N GLU A 342 -27.78 -2.57 1.83
CA GLU A 342 -28.86 -2.93 2.74
C GLU A 342 -29.08 -1.87 3.83
N ARG A 343 -27.99 -1.39 4.46
CA ARG A 343 -28.07 -0.38 5.53
C ARG A 343 -28.46 1.02 5.04
N LEU A 344 -28.19 1.34 3.77
CA LEU A 344 -28.62 2.59 3.15
C LEU A 344 -30.05 2.52 2.58
N GLY A 345 -30.71 1.37 2.63
CA GLY A 345 -32.05 1.19 2.06
C GLY A 345 -32.05 1.17 0.52
N HIS A 346 -30.93 0.81 -0.11
CA HIS A 346 -30.81 0.71 -1.56
C HIS A 346 -30.70 -0.75 -2.01
N SER A 347 -31.30 -1.08 -3.14
CA SER A 347 -31.10 -2.38 -3.79
C SER A 347 -29.70 -2.46 -4.40
N GLN A 348 -29.10 -3.66 -4.39
CA GLN A 348 -27.87 -3.89 -5.12
C GLN A 348 -28.05 -3.58 -6.62
N PRO A 349 -27.00 -3.10 -7.30
CA PRO A 349 -27.05 -2.85 -8.73
C PRO A 349 -27.32 -4.16 -9.49
N THR A 350 -28.21 -4.14 -10.48
CA THR A 350 -28.54 -5.31 -11.32
C THR A 350 -28.10 -5.16 -12.78
N ILE A 351 -27.90 -3.92 -13.23
CA ILE A 351 -27.46 -3.61 -14.59
C ILE A 351 -25.96 -3.91 -14.70
N ASN A 352 -25.57 -4.70 -15.70
CA ASN A 352 -24.16 -4.96 -16.00
C ASN A 352 -23.73 -4.15 -17.23
N LEU A 353 -22.72 -3.29 -17.08
CA LEU A 353 -22.17 -2.51 -18.18
C LEU A 353 -20.90 -3.16 -18.74
N PRO A 354 -20.65 -3.07 -20.06
CA PRO A 354 -19.39 -3.50 -20.64
C PRO A 354 -18.20 -2.75 -20.02
N VAL A 355 -17.12 -3.48 -19.69
CA VAL A 355 -15.90 -2.89 -19.10
C VAL A 355 -15.31 -1.80 -19.98
N SER A 356 -15.35 -1.97 -21.30
CA SER A 356 -14.88 -0.96 -22.27
C SER A 356 -15.61 0.37 -22.14
N LEU A 357 -16.93 0.35 -21.96
CA LEU A 357 -17.75 1.56 -21.79
C LEU A 357 -17.37 2.30 -20.52
N VAL A 358 -17.27 1.59 -19.40
CA VAL A 358 -16.89 2.16 -18.10
C VAL A 358 -15.47 2.71 -18.16
N TYR A 359 -14.55 2.00 -18.82
CA TYR A 359 -13.17 2.42 -18.99
C TYR A 359 -13.04 3.69 -19.86
N SER A 360 -13.78 3.77 -20.96
CA SER A 360 -13.85 4.97 -21.81
C SER A 360 -14.44 6.16 -21.06
N ALA A 361 -15.47 5.95 -20.24
CA ALA A 361 -16.04 6.99 -19.37
C ALA A 361 -15.01 7.47 -18.33
N ALA A 362 -14.25 6.55 -17.72
CA ALA A 362 -13.18 6.91 -16.79
C ALA A 362 -12.08 7.74 -17.46
N ILE A 363 -11.66 7.39 -18.68
CA ILE A 363 -10.72 8.22 -19.48
C ILE A 363 -11.26 9.63 -19.66
N LEU A 364 -12.51 9.75 -20.14
CA LEU A 364 -13.12 11.05 -20.41
C LEU A 364 -13.21 11.91 -19.14
N VAL A 365 -13.63 11.31 -18.02
CA VAL A 365 -13.78 11.99 -16.73
C VAL A 365 -12.43 12.40 -16.14
N GLU A 366 -11.37 11.60 -16.30
CA GLU A 366 -10.00 11.99 -15.92
C GLU A 366 -9.52 13.21 -16.73
N TYR A 367 -9.71 13.21 -18.05
CA TYR A 367 -9.35 14.36 -18.90
C TYR A 367 -10.18 15.60 -18.57
N LEU A 368 -11.48 15.43 -18.38
CA LEU A 368 -12.38 16.53 -18.03
C LEU A 368 -12.01 17.12 -16.65
N HIS A 369 -11.68 16.27 -15.68
CA HIS A 369 -11.20 16.71 -14.37
C HIS A 369 -9.91 17.51 -14.52
N LEU A 370 -8.93 17.03 -15.29
CA LEU A 370 -7.68 17.76 -15.52
C LEU A 370 -7.90 19.12 -16.21
N ALA A 371 -8.77 19.17 -17.22
CA ALA A 371 -9.05 20.38 -17.97
C ALA A 371 -9.85 21.41 -17.16
N LEU A 372 -10.82 20.96 -16.35
CA LEU A 372 -11.73 21.83 -15.60
C LEU A 372 -11.28 22.11 -14.17
N ARG A 373 -10.28 21.39 -13.62
CA ARG A 373 -9.76 21.58 -12.25
C ARG A 373 -9.54 23.03 -11.82
N PRO A 374 -9.03 23.97 -12.65
CA PRO A 374 -8.85 25.35 -12.20
C PRO A 374 -10.17 26.12 -11.99
N VAL A 375 -11.31 25.60 -12.45
CA VAL A 375 -12.61 26.27 -12.44
C VAL A 375 -13.70 25.48 -11.70
N ILE A 376 -13.73 24.15 -11.84
CA ILE A 376 -14.77 23.27 -11.30
C ILE A 376 -14.15 21.94 -10.84
N GLU A 377 -14.53 21.49 -9.64
CA GLU A 377 -14.18 20.15 -9.16
C GLU A 377 -15.16 19.11 -9.71
N VAL A 378 -14.73 18.35 -10.73
CA VAL A 378 -15.51 17.22 -11.26
C VAL A 378 -15.25 15.99 -10.38
N PRO A 379 -16.30 15.39 -9.77
CA PRO A 379 -16.12 14.20 -8.93
C PRO A 379 -15.73 12.99 -9.79
N LEU A 380 -14.54 12.45 -9.54
CA LEU A 380 -14.08 11.20 -10.16
C LEU A 380 -14.84 10.02 -9.54
N LEU A 381 -15.73 9.39 -10.33
CA LEU A 381 -16.45 8.19 -9.90
C LEU A 381 -15.53 6.97 -9.81
N PHE A 382 -14.80 6.71 -10.90
CA PHE A 382 -13.77 5.68 -11.01
C PHE A 382 -12.58 6.22 -11.80
N THR A 383 -11.37 5.90 -11.37
CA THR A 383 -10.18 6.05 -12.20
C THR A 383 -9.95 4.81 -13.05
N ARG A 384 -9.14 4.92 -14.12
CA ARG A 384 -8.79 3.79 -15.00
C ARG A 384 -8.25 2.59 -14.23
N SER A 385 -7.40 2.85 -13.22
CA SER A 385 -6.84 1.79 -12.37
C SER A 385 -7.91 1.10 -11.51
N GLU A 386 -8.87 1.85 -10.98
CA GLU A 386 -9.99 1.30 -10.21
C GLU A 386 -10.89 0.42 -11.09
N VAL A 387 -11.18 0.86 -12.32
CA VAL A 387 -11.96 0.05 -13.28
C VAL A 387 -11.25 -1.27 -13.59
N ARG A 388 -9.93 -1.26 -13.84
CA ARG A 388 -9.17 -2.49 -14.11
C ARG A 388 -9.08 -3.42 -12.90
N SER A 389 -8.96 -2.86 -11.69
CA SER A 389 -8.96 -3.65 -10.46
C SER A 389 -10.30 -4.34 -10.21
N ILE A 390 -11.42 -3.63 -10.41
CA ILE A 390 -12.76 -4.20 -10.19
C ILE A 390 -13.12 -5.23 -11.28
N ALA A 391 -12.61 -5.05 -12.50
CA ALA A 391 -13.04 -5.85 -13.65
C ALA A 391 -12.58 -7.32 -13.62
N VAL A 392 -11.52 -7.65 -12.89
CA VAL A 392 -10.90 -8.99 -12.90
C VAL A 392 -10.53 -9.47 -11.50
N SER A 393 -10.48 -10.79 -11.31
CA SER A 393 -10.01 -11.39 -10.06
C SER A 393 -8.55 -11.03 -9.77
N HIS A 394 -8.27 -10.77 -8.50
CA HIS A 394 -6.91 -10.64 -7.99
C HIS A 394 -6.90 -11.08 -6.53
N THR A 395 -6.55 -12.35 -6.33
CA THR A 395 -6.51 -13.00 -5.01
C THR A 395 -5.10 -13.47 -4.67
N PHE A 396 -4.74 -13.41 -3.39
CA PHE A 396 -3.40 -13.68 -2.89
C PHE A 396 -3.43 -14.55 -1.65
N LYS A 397 -2.55 -15.56 -1.62
CA LYS A 397 -2.34 -16.42 -0.46
C LYS A 397 -1.57 -15.68 0.63
N ILE A 398 -1.88 -16.00 1.88
CA ILE A 398 -1.19 -15.48 3.07
C ILE A 398 -0.37 -16.55 3.78
N ASP A 399 -0.07 -17.66 3.12
CA ASP A 399 0.57 -18.83 3.74
C ASP A 399 1.99 -18.52 4.20
N LYS A 400 2.72 -17.67 3.47
CA LYS A 400 4.04 -17.19 3.89
C LYS A 400 3.96 -16.35 5.16
N ALA A 401 3.03 -15.39 5.21
CA ALA A 401 2.79 -14.57 6.39
C ALA A 401 2.36 -15.42 7.61
N ARG A 402 1.53 -16.45 7.41
CA ARG A 402 1.16 -17.41 8.46
C ARG A 402 2.38 -18.15 9.01
N ARG A 403 3.22 -18.72 8.14
CA ARG A 403 4.38 -19.53 8.54
C ARG A 403 5.48 -18.70 9.19
N GLU A 404 5.84 -17.57 8.59
CA GLU A 404 7.03 -16.80 9.01
C GLU A 404 6.69 -15.75 10.08
N LEU A 405 5.57 -15.04 9.94
CA LEU A 405 5.16 -13.99 10.90
C LEU A 405 4.28 -14.52 12.02
N GLY A 406 3.62 -15.68 11.85
CA GLY A 406 2.57 -16.14 12.75
C GLY A 406 1.24 -15.41 12.53
N TYR A 407 1.03 -14.88 11.32
CA TYR A 407 -0.14 -14.06 11.02
C TYR A 407 -1.44 -14.87 10.93
N CYS A 408 -2.31 -14.71 11.93
CA CYS A 408 -3.63 -15.32 11.98
C CYS A 408 -4.71 -14.21 12.03
N PRO A 409 -5.30 -13.83 10.88
CA PRO A 409 -6.29 -12.74 10.86
C PRO A 409 -7.55 -13.14 11.62
N LYS A 410 -8.10 -12.18 12.38
CA LYS A 410 -9.42 -12.33 13.03
C LYS A 410 -10.52 -12.08 12.00
N SER A 411 -11.68 -12.70 12.20
CA SER A 411 -12.85 -12.45 11.37
C SER A 411 -13.47 -11.10 11.72
N TYR A 412 -13.64 -10.24 10.72
CA TYR A 412 -14.35 -8.97 10.82
C TYR A 412 -15.41 -8.91 9.72
N SER A 413 -16.45 -8.12 9.94
CA SER A 413 -17.50 -7.86 8.94
C SER A 413 -17.43 -6.43 8.46
N LEU A 414 -17.67 -6.22 7.16
CA LEU A 414 -17.87 -4.87 6.62
C LEU A 414 -19.07 -4.19 7.28
N ALA A 415 -20.09 -4.96 7.69
CA ALA A 415 -21.30 -4.43 8.31
C ALA A 415 -20.98 -3.56 9.55
N ASP A 416 -19.99 -3.96 10.36
CA ASP A 416 -19.59 -3.25 11.56
C ASP A 416 -18.95 -1.89 11.22
N SER A 417 -18.17 -1.86 10.14
CA SER A 417 -17.55 -0.63 9.62
C SER A 417 -18.61 0.33 9.07
N VAL A 418 -19.61 -0.19 8.35
CA VAL A 418 -20.74 0.59 7.85
C VAL A 418 -21.56 1.15 9.00
N GLU A 419 -21.85 0.36 10.03
CA GLU A 419 -22.61 0.81 11.19
C GLU A 419 -21.87 1.90 11.97
N HIS A 420 -20.57 1.72 12.21
CA HIS A 420 -19.74 2.74 12.85
C HIS A 420 -19.71 4.04 12.03
N TYR A 421 -19.57 3.93 10.72
CA TYR A 421 -19.60 5.08 9.82
C TYR A 421 -20.95 5.81 9.90
N LEU A 422 -22.07 5.09 9.87
CA LEU A 422 -23.41 5.68 9.96
C LEU A 422 -23.65 6.39 11.31
N LYS A 423 -23.10 5.85 12.41
CA LYS A 423 -23.17 6.47 13.75
C LYS A 423 -22.30 7.74 13.88
N SER A 424 -21.12 7.73 13.26
CA SER A 424 -20.16 8.85 13.33
C SER A 424 -20.47 9.99 12.34
N ARG A 425 -21.38 9.76 11.39
CA ARG A 425 -21.87 10.79 10.48
C ARG A 425 -22.69 11.83 11.25
N GLN A 426 -22.26 13.09 11.26
CA GLN A 426 -23.15 14.17 11.66
C GLN A 426 -24.35 14.22 10.70
N PRO A 427 -25.61 14.29 11.20
CA PRO A 427 -26.77 14.39 10.35
C PRO A 427 -26.59 15.60 9.43
N ARG A 428 -26.75 15.40 8.11
CA ARG A 428 -26.78 16.51 7.16
C ARG A 428 -27.88 17.46 7.62
N SER A 429 -27.52 18.70 7.95
CA SER A 429 -28.49 19.79 8.03
C SER A 429 -29.28 19.81 6.74
N SER A 430 -30.57 19.54 6.83
CA SER A 430 -31.53 19.47 5.73
C SER A 430 -31.85 20.83 5.10
N SER A 431 -30.97 21.83 5.24
CA SER A 431 -31.23 23.22 4.83
C SER A 431 -30.46 23.71 3.60
N ALA A 432 -29.55 22.93 3.01
CA ALA A 432 -28.73 23.41 1.89
C ALA A 432 -29.28 23.07 0.48
N PHE A 433 -30.59 22.81 0.33
CA PHE A 433 -31.19 22.52 -0.98
C PHE A 433 -31.87 23.72 -1.67
N LEU A 434 -31.86 24.92 -1.08
CA LEU A 434 -32.45 26.11 -1.68
C LEU A 434 -31.62 27.37 -1.37
N SER A 435 -30.49 27.56 -2.05
CA SER A 435 -29.96 28.89 -2.35
C SER A 435 -28.89 28.83 -3.45
N LEU A 436 -29.32 28.66 -4.70
CA LEU A 436 -28.56 29.15 -5.85
C LEU A 436 -28.73 30.68 -5.89
N SER A 437 -27.97 31.40 -5.07
CA SER A 437 -27.80 32.84 -5.22
C SER A 437 -26.44 33.09 -5.86
N TRP A 438 -26.50 33.52 -7.12
CA TRP A 438 -25.38 34.05 -7.89
C TRP A 438 -24.77 35.25 -7.18
N THR A 439 -23.45 35.23 -6.95
CA THR A 439 -22.67 36.43 -6.70
C THR A 439 -21.45 36.43 -7.63
N PRO A 440 -21.29 37.42 -8.53
CA PRO A 440 -20.10 37.54 -9.34
C PRO A 440 -18.93 38.03 -8.47
N SER A 441 -17.81 37.33 -8.55
CA SER A 441 -16.53 37.74 -7.99
C SER A 441 -16.00 38.98 -8.71
N SER A 442 -15.89 40.10 -8.00
CA SER A 442 -15.00 41.20 -8.37
C SER A 442 -13.74 41.12 -7.48
N PRO A 443 -12.52 41.28 -8.02
CA PRO A 443 -11.30 41.33 -7.23
C PRO A 443 -10.96 42.77 -6.83
N TRP A 444 -10.08 42.90 -5.83
CA TRP A 444 -9.38 44.10 -5.34
C TRP A 444 -10.03 44.90 -4.20
N SER A 445 -9.48 44.77 -2.98
CA SER A 445 -8.88 45.91 -2.25
C SER A 445 -8.17 45.46 -0.97
N SER A 446 -7.04 46.10 -0.73
CA SER A 446 -5.98 45.90 0.27
C SER A 446 -6.29 46.52 1.66
N CYS A 447 -5.40 46.23 2.63
CA CYS A 447 -5.21 46.87 3.96
C CYS A 447 -6.23 46.45 5.04
N CYS A 448 -5.89 46.16 6.31
CA CYS A 448 -4.73 46.46 7.17
C CYS A 448 -4.32 45.25 8.01
#